data_AF-A0A2E6I0D7-F1
#
_entry.id   AF-A0A2E6I0D7-F1
#
_cell.length_a   1.000
_cell.length_b   1.000
_cell.length_c   1.000
_cell.angle_alpha   90.00
_cell.angle_beta   90.00
_cell.angle_gamma   90.00
#
_symmetry.space_group_name_H-M   'P 1'
#
loop_
_entity.id
_entity.type
_entity.pdbx_description
1 polymer ?
#
loop_
_entity_poly.entity_id
_entity_poly.type
_entity_poly.pdbx_seq_one_letter_code
_entity_poly.pdbx_strand_id
1 'polypeptide(L)'
;MSITKADIEAYHENGYHIIRDVLSRDEASAYRDHVIEEVKRDAFPAKLKYPEPAKYTVSGNRMADPEMSTIVDHPVIVDAVEALLGQPAYLTAFVAYLRSPGDTGGGAHCDYKRWRPVGSSMNWLFAIIPLNDFDESFGPLMVAPGSHKLESVIDRDAHIWDVTAPDREKMAEFVDPDLKAGDVLLMNGHTWHLPPAGSTEQDRVGFFNKYCAVNAPPAAGYYPYSPASRDVLSDEGKRLIPVAFDKPIATTELLIEDTSEAEPRFFLMKVKDDAWGLPGGEGWEEEEAGWDVGSRIASVQSHVQDQLGVDVPWVSYIEDIECEEGVCRVYGYSDGAGSLAALDKEGAGAWMTQSELDETLGGDNDISRAARLWRKEDVIRGMGKPNHQSKTQFD
;
A
#
# COMPACT_ATOMS: atom_id res chain seq x y z
N MET A 1 -13.16 -22.81 -4.38
CA MET A 1 -14.54 -22.33 -4.66
C MET A 1 -14.42 -21.02 -5.43
N SER A 2 -15.31 -20.72 -6.38
CA SER A 2 -15.27 -19.47 -7.15
C SER A 2 -16.27 -18.46 -6.58
N ILE A 3 -15.85 -17.20 -6.41
CA ILE A 3 -16.74 -16.07 -6.10
C ILE A 3 -17.79 -15.92 -7.21
N THR A 4 -19.06 -15.76 -6.85
CA THR A 4 -20.17 -15.55 -7.78
C THR A 4 -20.43 -14.07 -8.05
N LYS A 5 -21.25 -13.76 -9.05
CA LYS A 5 -21.70 -12.40 -9.31
C LYS A 5 -22.45 -11.78 -8.11
N ALA A 6 -23.26 -12.58 -7.41
CA ALA A 6 -23.99 -12.12 -6.24
C ALA A 6 -23.03 -11.78 -5.07
N ASP A 7 -21.93 -12.53 -4.95
CA ASP A 7 -20.90 -12.26 -3.95
C ASP A 7 -20.16 -10.94 -4.24
N ILE A 8 -19.85 -10.68 -5.51
CA ILE A 8 -19.26 -9.40 -5.97
C ILE A 8 -20.22 -8.24 -5.69
N GLU A 9 -21.50 -8.38 -6.04
CA GLU A 9 -22.53 -7.37 -5.76
C GLU A 9 -22.66 -7.10 -4.25
N ALA A 10 -22.64 -8.15 -3.42
CA ALA A 10 -22.66 -8.02 -1.97
C ALA A 10 -21.39 -7.35 -1.42
N TYR A 11 -20.22 -7.65 -1.97
CA TYR A 11 -18.97 -6.97 -1.62
C TYR A 11 -19.03 -5.47 -1.93
N HIS A 12 -19.46 -5.09 -3.13
CA HIS A 12 -19.59 -3.67 -3.48
C HIS A 12 -20.64 -2.95 -2.65
N GLU A 13 -21.70 -3.66 -2.24
CA GLU A 13 -22.74 -3.09 -1.39
C GLU A 13 -22.26 -2.87 0.05
N ASN A 14 -21.66 -3.90 0.66
CA ASN A 14 -21.34 -3.93 2.09
C ASN A 14 -19.89 -3.52 2.41
N GLY A 15 -19.00 -3.52 1.44
CA GLY A 15 -17.56 -3.24 1.64
C GLY A 15 -16.78 -4.45 2.14
N TYR A 16 -17.40 -5.62 2.24
CA TYR A 16 -16.73 -6.87 2.58
C TYR A 16 -17.52 -8.10 2.09
N HIS A 17 -16.83 -9.24 2.00
CA HIS A 17 -17.39 -10.55 1.69
C HIS A 17 -16.62 -11.64 2.45
N ILE A 18 -17.28 -12.75 2.78
CA ILE A 18 -16.68 -13.84 3.56
C ILE A 18 -16.75 -15.14 2.75
N ILE A 19 -15.61 -15.79 2.56
CA ILE A 19 -15.54 -17.14 2.03
C ILE A 19 -15.32 -18.08 3.23
N ARG A 20 -16.25 -19.01 3.42
CA ARG A 20 -16.22 -19.93 4.56
C ARG A 20 -15.33 -21.13 4.29
N ASP A 21 -14.69 -21.65 5.34
CA ASP A 21 -13.97 -22.93 5.33
C ASP A 21 -12.93 -23.05 4.19
N VAL A 22 -12.16 -21.97 3.94
CA VAL A 22 -11.10 -21.98 2.92
C VAL A 22 -9.92 -22.84 3.37
N LEU A 23 -9.56 -22.72 4.65
CA LEU A 23 -8.63 -23.63 5.32
C LEU A 23 -9.42 -24.59 6.21
N SER A 24 -8.95 -25.84 6.28
CA SER A 24 -9.39 -26.74 7.32
C SER A 24 -8.94 -26.25 8.70
N ARG A 25 -9.61 -26.72 9.76
CA ARG A 25 -9.22 -26.40 11.15
C ARG A 25 -7.80 -26.86 11.47
N ASP A 26 -7.34 -27.96 10.87
CA ASP A 26 -5.98 -28.47 11.07
C ASP A 26 -4.93 -27.56 10.40
N GLU A 27 -5.19 -27.11 9.16
CA GLU A 27 -4.33 -26.12 8.48
C GLU A 27 -4.29 -24.80 9.25
N ALA A 28 -5.44 -24.27 9.67
CA ALA A 28 -5.51 -23.05 10.47
C ALA A 28 -4.74 -23.19 11.80
N SER A 29 -4.83 -24.37 12.44
CA SER A 29 -4.06 -24.67 13.66
C SER A 29 -2.56 -24.72 13.39
N ALA A 30 -2.12 -25.35 12.29
CA ALA A 30 -0.71 -25.43 11.94
C ALA A 30 -0.11 -24.04 11.68
N TYR A 31 -0.79 -23.20 10.89
CA TYR A 31 -0.38 -21.81 10.69
C TYR A 31 -0.33 -21.03 12.01
N ARG A 32 -1.32 -21.23 12.90
CA ARG A 32 -1.36 -20.54 14.19
C ARG A 32 -0.11 -20.85 15.01
N ASP A 33 0.20 -22.14 15.14
CA ASP A 33 1.33 -22.59 15.93
C ASP A 33 2.64 -22.04 15.36
N HIS A 34 2.76 -22.01 14.02
CA HIS A 34 3.92 -21.42 13.35
C HIS A 34 4.06 -19.91 13.55
N VAL A 35 2.97 -19.15 13.44
CA VAL A 35 2.97 -17.71 13.71
C VAL A 35 3.37 -17.41 15.17
N ILE A 36 2.92 -18.23 16.13
CA ILE A 36 3.33 -18.10 17.54
C ILE A 36 4.85 -18.31 17.69
N GLU A 37 5.43 -19.29 16.99
CA GLU A 37 6.88 -19.51 17.01
C GLU A 37 7.65 -18.34 16.37
N GLU A 38 7.13 -17.77 15.28
CA GLU A 38 7.70 -16.57 14.67
C GLU A 38 7.63 -15.34 15.58
N VAL A 39 6.52 -15.17 16.31
CA VAL A 39 6.38 -14.10 17.31
C VAL A 39 7.39 -14.24 18.45
N LYS A 40 7.63 -15.47 18.92
CA LYS A 40 8.65 -15.74 19.95
C LYS A 40 10.06 -15.44 19.47
N ARG A 41 10.33 -15.58 18.17
CA ARG A 41 11.64 -15.32 17.57
C ARG A 41 11.93 -13.83 17.47
N ASP A 42 11.09 -13.09 16.73
CA ASP A 42 11.36 -11.69 16.41
C ASP A 42 10.12 -10.97 15.82
N ALA A 43 9.14 -10.65 16.68
CA ALA A 43 7.98 -9.84 16.28
C ALA A 43 8.17 -8.35 16.55
N PHE A 44 7.53 -7.53 15.72
CA PHE A 44 7.34 -6.12 15.98
C PHE A 44 6.20 -5.89 17.00
N PRO A 45 6.30 -4.89 17.89
CA PRO A 45 7.46 -4.02 18.12
C PRO A 45 8.57 -4.74 18.90
N ALA A 46 9.83 -4.59 18.47
CA ALA A 46 10.99 -5.25 19.08
C ALA A 46 11.22 -4.94 20.59
N LYS A 47 10.58 -3.87 21.10
CA LYS A 47 10.62 -3.49 22.51
C LYS A 47 9.73 -4.36 23.41
N LEU A 48 8.74 -5.05 22.83
CA LEU A 48 7.82 -5.91 23.56
C LEU A 48 8.37 -7.33 23.58
N LYS A 49 8.16 -8.04 24.70
CA LYS A 49 8.57 -9.44 24.81
C LYS A 49 7.36 -10.32 25.00
N TYR A 50 7.14 -11.25 24.09
CA TYR A 50 6.09 -12.25 24.27
C TYR A 50 6.36 -13.09 25.55
N PRO A 51 5.36 -13.36 26.40
CA PRO A 51 3.91 -13.16 26.23
C PRO A 51 3.33 -11.95 27.01
N GLU A 52 4.02 -10.80 27.07
CA GLU A 52 3.42 -9.58 27.64
C GLU A 52 2.08 -9.23 26.94
N PRO A 53 1.07 -8.68 27.65
CA PRO A 53 -0.20 -8.26 27.04
C PRO A 53 -0.01 -7.20 25.96
N ALA A 54 -0.16 -7.59 24.70
CA ALA A 54 0.15 -6.75 23.55
C ALA A 54 -0.34 -7.34 22.22
N LYS A 55 -0.26 -6.50 21.18
CA LYS A 55 -0.28 -6.90 19.78
C LYS A 55 1.14 -7.06 19.24
N TYR A 56 1.45 -8.27 18.77
CA TYR A 56 2.68 -8.63 18.06
C TYR A 56 2.41 -8.75 16.56
N THR A 57 3.40 -8.39 15.75
CA THR A 57 3.30 -8.37 14.28
C THR A 57 4.49 -9.10 13.66
N VAL A 58 4.20 -10.08 12.82
CA VAL A 58 5.15 -10.71 11.88
C VAL A 58 4.76 -10.23 10.49
N SER A 59 5.64 -9.57 9.75
CA SER A 59 5.25 -8.88 8.51
C SER A 59 6.35 -8.79 7.47
N GLY A 60 5.97 -8.36 6.27
CA GLY A 60 6.90 -8.04 5.20
C GLY A 60 7.72 -9.24 4.79
N ASN A 61 9.05 -9.08 4.72
CA ASN A 61 9.97 -10.13 4.28
C ASN A 61 10.05 -11.38 5.18
N ARG A 62 9.37 -11.39 6.33
CA ARG A 62 9.16 -12.62 7.11
C ARG A 62 8.38 -13.68 6.32
N MET A 63 7.59 -13.28 5.32
CA MET A 63 6.91 -14.22 4.42
C MET A 63 7.84 -15.13 3.61
N ALA A 64 9.15 -14.85 3.56
CA ALA A 64 10.14 -15.72 2.93
C ALA A 64 10.22 -17.11 3.59
N ASP A 65 9.58 -17.30 4.75
CA ASP A 65 9.34 -18.61 5.34
C ASP A 65 8.37 -19.45 4.47
N PRO A 66 8.79 -20.62 3.96
CA PRO A 66 7.94 -21.48 3.14
C PRO A 66 6.64 -21.94 3.81
N GLU A 67 6.60 -22.02 5.15
CA GLU A 67 5.37 -22.39 5.88
C GLU A 67 4.37 -21.23 5.95
N MET A 68 4.81 -19.98 5.73
CA MET A 68 3.92 -18.81 5.67
C MET A 68 3.61 -18.37 4.24
N SER A 69 4.51 -18.59 3.28
CA SER A 69 4.36 -18.08 1.92
C SER A 69 3.11 -18.63 1.21
N THR A 70 2.71 -19.87 1.52
CA THR A 70 1.56 -20.55 0.92
C THR A 70 0.22 -19.85 1.16
N ILE A 71 0.09 -19.01 2.19
CA ILE A 71 -1.13 -18.22 2.40
C ILE A 71 -1.18 -16.99 1.50
N VAL A 72 -0.04 -16.53 0.99
CA VAL A 72 0.08 -15.32 0.17
C VAL A 72 -0.43 -15.56 -1.24
N ASP A 73 -0.08 -16.71 -1.83
CA ASP A 73 -0.48 -17.11 -3.17
C ASP A 73 -1.50 -18.25 -3.18
N HIS A 74 -2.23 -18.44 -2.07
CA HIS A 74 -3.29 -19.44 -1.99
C HIS A 74 -4.34 -19.19 -3.09
N PRO A 75 -4.61 -20.16 -3.99
CA PRO A 75 -5.36 -19.92 -5.22
C PRO A 75 -6.78 -19.42 -4.97
N VAL A 76 -7.49 -19.98 -3.97
CA VAL A 76 -8.84 -19.52 -3.60
C VAL A 76 -8.85 -18.07 -3.12
N ILE A 77 -7.77 -17.63 -2.46
CA ILE A 77 -7.68 -16.26 -1.94
C ILE A 77 -7.36 -15.31 -3.08
N VAL A 78 -6.33 -15.60 -3.88
CA VAL A 78 -5.90 -14.76 -5.01
C VAL A 78 -7.02 -14.64 -6.05
N ASP A 79 -7.65 -15.74 -6.44
CA ASP A 79 -8.77 -15.72 -7.40
C ASP A 79 -9.91 -14.81 -6.92
N ALA A 80 -10.22 -14.89 -5.63
CA ALA A 80 -11.27 -14.09 -5.01
C ALA A 80 -10.89 -12.61 -4.91
N VAL A 81 -9.64 -12.31 -4.52
CA VAL A 81 -9.08 -10.95 -4.52
C VAL A 81 -9.21 -10.32 -5.91
N GLU A 82 -8.76 -11.02 -6.95
CA GLU A 82 -8.76 -10.51 -8.31
C GLU A 82 -10.16 -10.36 -8.89
N ALA A 83 -11.08 -11.27 -8.56
CA ALA A 83 -12.49 -11.15 -8.91
C ALA A 83 -13.13 -9.89 -8.31
N LEU A 84 -12.81 -9.55 -7.05
CA LEU A 84 -13.36 -8.37 -6.37
C LEU A 84 -12.67 -7.06 -6.79
N LEU A 85 -11.38 -7.08 -7.11
CA LEU A 85 -10.65 -5.94 -7.66
C LEU A 85 -10.96 -5.69 -9.15
N GLY A 86 -11.52 -6.70 -9.83
CA GLY A 86 -11.89 -6.68 -11.24
C GLY A 86 -10.72 -6.91 -12.21
N GLN A 87 -9.55 -7.26 -11.70
CA GLN A 87 -8.31 -7.42 -12.48
C GLN A 87 -7.22 -8.13 -11.65
N PRO A 88 -6.06 -8.48 -12.24
CA PRO A 88 -4.95 -9.04 -11.50
C PRO A 88 -4.51 -8.17 -10.32
N ALA A 89 -3.91 -8.80 -9.31
CA ALA A 89 -3.49 -8.16 -8.08
C ALA A 89 -1.98 -8.25 -7.83
N TYR A 90 -1.49 -7.32 -7.00
CA TYR A 90 -0.18 -7.37 -6.36
C TYR A 90 -0.33 -7.35 -4.84
N LEU A 91 0.57 -8.03 -4.15
CA LEU A 91 0.69 -8.00 -2.70
C LEU A 91 1.31 -6.66 -2.28
N THR A 92 0.60 -5.91 -1.44
CA THR A 92 1.13 -4.69 -0.83
C THR A 92 1.58 -4.91 0.61
N ALA A 93 1.03 -5.92 1.29
CA ALA A 93 1.42 -6.30 2.65
C ALA A 93 1.21 -7.78 2.94
N PHE A 94 2.22 -8.40 3.55
CA PHE A 94 2.11 -9.64 4.28
C PHE A 94 2.15 -9.30 5.76
N VAL A 95 1.14 -9.77 6.51
CA VAL A 95 1.04 -9.47 7.93
C VAL A 95 0.36 -10.63 8.65
N ALA A 96 0.97 -11.12 9.71
CA ALA A 96 0.35 -11.95 10.73
C ALA A 96 0.31 -11.17 12.05
N TYR A 97 -0.85 -11.13 12.69
CA TYR A 97 -1.02 -10.55 14.01
C TYR A 97 -1.26 -11.64 15.05
N LEU A 98 -0.60 -11.48 16.19
CA LEU A 98 -0.91 -12.17 17.42
C LEU A 98 -1.30 -11.14 18.46
N ARG A 99 -2.47 -11.29 19.09
CA ARG A 99 -2.85 -10.52 20.28
C ARG A 99 -2.84 -11.46 21.46
N SER A 100 -1.98 -11.18 22.43
CA SER A 100 -1.88 -11.95 23.66
C SER A 100 -2.99 -11.58 24.65
N PRO A 101 -3.30 -12.46 25.62
CA PRO A 101 -4.26 -12.17 26.67
C PRO A 101 -3.98 -10.83 27.37
N GLY A 102 -5.03 -10.04 27.57
CA GLY A 102 -4.94 -8.69 28.14
C GLY A 102 -4.67 -7.58 27.12
N ASP A 103 -4.53 -7.88 25.82
CA ASP A 103 -4.59 -6.85 24.77
C ASP A 103 -5.92 -6.10 24.82
N THR A 104 -5.85 -4.78 24.72
CA THR A 104 -7.03 -3.89 24.88
C THR A 104 -7.81 -3.65 23.59
N GLY A 105 -7.44 -4.32 22.49
CA GLY A 105 -8.03 -4.09 21.19
C GLY A 105 -7.56 -2.76 20.55
N GLY A 106 -8.32 -2.28 19.58
CA GLY A 106 -8.06 -1.02 18.88
C GLY A 106 -9.34 -0.22 18.65
N GLY A 107 -9.17 1.07 18.33
CA GLY A 107 -10.28 1.96 17.98
C GLY A 107 -10.81 1.73 16.56
N ALA A 108 -11.98 2.30 16.27
CA ALA A 108 -12.58 2.26 14.94
C ALA A 108 -11.75 3.07 13.93
N HIS A 109 -11.45 2.48 12.78
CA HIS A 109 -10.69 3.11 11.70
C HIS A 109 -10.95 2.45 10.35
N CYS A 110 -10.60 3.14 9.26
CA CYS A 110 -10.29 2.54 7.96
C CYS A 110 -8.78 2.56 7.75
N ASP A 111 -8.26 1.75 6.83
CA ASP A 111 -6.81 1.60 6.64
C ASP A 111 -6.26 2.30 5.38
N TYR A 112 -7.11 3.06 4.67
CA TYR A 112 -6.64 3.98 3.65
C TYR A 112 -5.71 5.03 4.27
N LYS A 113 -4.40 4.96 4.01
CA LYS A 113 -3.37 5.83 4.62
C LYS A 113 -2.42 6.30 3.53
N ARG A 114 -2.55 7.57 3.15
CA ARG A 114 -1.78 8.21 2.06
C ARG A 114 -0.25 8.14 2.22
N TRP A 115 0.23 7.94 3.44
CA TRP A 115 1.66 7.91 3.79
C TRP A 115 2.25 6.50 3.88
N ARG A 116 1.45 5.47 3.61
CA ARG A 116 1.82 4.08 3.82
C ARG A 116 1.85 3.30 2.52
N PRO A 117 2.92 2.55 2.21
CA PRO A 117 2.94 1.56 1.13
C PRO A 117 1.70 0.67 1.13
N VAL A 118 1.32 0.24 2.33
CA VAL A 118 0.23 -0.71 2.51
C VAL A 118 -1.17 -0.10 2.28
N GLY A 119 -1.35 1.20 2.52
CA GLY A 119 -2.67 1.83 2.59
C GLY A 119 -2.93 2.94 1.58
N SER A 120 -2.00 3.24 0.68
CA SER A 120 -2.09 4.41 -0.22
C SER A 120 -2.54 4.09 -1.65
N SER A 121 -2.93 2.84 -1.94
CA SER A 121 -3.56 2.48 -3.22
C SER A 121 -5.01 2.96 -3.27
N MET A 122 -5.52 3.21 -4.48
CA MET A 122 -6.92 3.61 -4.73
C MET A 122 -7.86 2.43 -4.99
N ASN A 123 -7.33 1.23 -5.25
CA ASN A 123 -8.13 0.03 -5.46
C ASN A 123 -7.42 -1.18 -4.83
N TRP A 124 -7.76 -1.44 -3.57
CA TRP A 124 -7.12 -2.48 -2.78
C TRP A 124 -8.07 -3.05 -1.73
N LEU A 125 -7.76 -4.24 -1.24
CA LEU A 125 -8.52 -4.93 -0.21
C LEU A 125 -7.61 -5.74 0.71
N PHE A 126 -8.17 -6.15 1.84
CA PHE A 126 -7.59 -7.13 2.75
C PHE A 126 -8.10 -8.53 2.42
N ALA A 127 -7.23 -9.52 2.57
CA ALA A 127 -7.60 -10.90 2.85
C ALA A 127 -7.23 -11.21 4.31
N ILE A 128 -8.25 -11.32 5.17
CA ILE A 128 -8.09 -11.58 6.60
C ILE A 128 -8.46 -13.03 6.87
N ILE A 129 -7.51 -13.78 7.42
CA ILE A 129 -7.64 -15.21 7.69
C ILE A 129 -7.52 -15.44 9.19
N PRO A 130 -8.63 -15.54 9.94
CA PRO A 130 -8.65 -16.03 11.32
C PRO A 130 -7.99 -17.42 11.45
N LEU A 131 -7.07 -17.56 12.41
CA LEU A 131 -6.48 -18.86 12.80
C LEU A 131 -7.03 -19.37 14.15
N ASN A 132 -7.88 -18.56 14.78
CA ASN A 132 -8.80 -18.89 15.86
C ASN A 132 -10.18 -18.38 15.46
N ASP A 133 -11.24 -18.88 16.09
CA ASP A 133 -12.56 -18.27 15.95
C ASP A 133 -12.48 -16.84 16.53
N PHE A 134 -12.82 -15.82 15.74
CA PHE A 134 -12.83 -14.42 16.19
C PHE A 134 -14.20 -14.10 16.80
N ASP A 135 -14.55 -14.81 17.87
CA ASP A 135 -15.78 -14.62 18.63
C ASP A 135 -15.63 -13.60 19.76
N GLU A 136 -16.68 -13.40 20.56
CA GLU A 136 -16.69 -12.50 21.72
C GLU A 136 -15.55 -12.80 22.71
N SER A 137 -15.15 -14.08 22.86
CA SER A 137 -14.10 -14.46 23.79
C SER A 137 -12.70 -14.07 23.29
N PHE A 138 -12.42 -14.25 21.99
CA PHE A 138 -11.15 -13.83 21.38
C PHE A 138 -11.11 -12.34 21.04
N GLY A 139 -12.27 -11.67 21.02
CA GLY A 139 -12.44 -10.32 20.52
C GLY A 139 -12.67 -10.36 19.01
N PRO A 140 -13.89 -10.09 18.53
CA PRO A 140 -14.21 -10.18 17.11
C PRO A 140 -13.44 -9.16 16.26
N LEU A 141 -13.59 -9.25 14.94
CA LEU A 141 -13.26 -8.16 14.03
C LEU A 141 -14.56 -7.56 13.53
N MET A 142 -15.01 -6.48 14.15
CA MET A 142 -16.26 -5.84 13.76
C MET A 142 -16.06 -5.01 12.51
N VAL A 143 -17.05 -4.99 11.62
CA VAL A 143 -17.06 -4.22 10.37
C VAL A 143 -18.28 -3.31 10.34
N ALA A 144 -18.15 -2.11 9.75
CA ALA A 144 -19.29 -1.22 9.50
C ALA A 144 -19.74 -1.36 8.04
N PRO A 145 -20.84 -2.08 7.73
CA PRO A 145 -21.26 -2.32 6.35
C PRO A 145 -21.54 -1.01 5.60
N GLY A 146 -21.08 -0.91 4.35
CA GLY A 146 -21.29 0.25 3.49
C GLY A 146 -20.40 1.46 3.81
N SER A 147 -19.56 1.39 4.86
CA SER A 147 -18.72 2.51 5.30
C SER A 147 -17.63 2.92 4.30
N HIS A 148 -17.22 2.02 3.40
CA HIS A 148 -16.31 2.32 2.28
C HIS A 148 -16.88 3.32 1.27
N LYS A 149 -18.20 3.57 1.32
CA LYS A 149 -18.90 4.57 0.48
C LYS A 149 -19.03 5.94 1.16
N LEU A 150 -18.53 6.11 2.39
CA LEU A 150 -18.64 7.37 3.13
C LEU A 150 -17.66 8.43 2.64
N GLU A 151 -16.61 8.00 1.94
CA GLU A 151 -15.76 8.86 1.13
C GLU A 151 -16.06 8.67 -0.36
N SER A 152 -15.66 9.66 -1.15
CA SER A 152 -15.84 9.63 -2.59
C SER A 152 -14.62 10.22 -3.29
N VAL A 153 -14.27 9.65 -4.44
CA VAL A 153 -13.31 10.26 -5.36
C VAL A 153 -13.89 11.59 -5.82
N ILE A 154 -13.14 12.68 -5.62
CA ILE A 154 -13.59 14.06 -5.89
C ILE A 154 -13.83 14.28 -7.38
N ASP A 155 -12.91 13.81 -8.23
CA ASP A 155 -13.02 13.85 -9.68
C ASP A 155 -12.50 12.53 -10.25
N ARG A 156 -13.38 11.77 -10.93
CA ARG A 156 -13.04 10.47 -11.52
C ARG A 156 -12.37 10.58 -12.88
N ASP A 157 -12.49 11.72 -13.54
CA ASP A 157 -11.86 12.00 -14.82
C ASP A 157 -10.46 12.61 -14.63
N ALA A 158 -10.09 12.96 -13.38
CA ALA A 158 -8.77 13.47 -13.04
C ALA A 158 -7.69 12.39 -13.19
N HIS A 159 -6.50 12.84 -13.65
CA HIS A 159 -5.30 12.01 -13.76
C HIS A 159 -4.86 11.41 -12.41
N ILE A 160 -4.99 12.20 -11.33
CA ILE A 160 -4.65 11.82 -9.97
C ILE A 160 -5.89 11.95 -9.09
N TRP A 161 -6.28 10.87 -8.43
CA TRP A 161 -7.47 10.86 -7.59
C TRP A 161 -7.17 11.36 -6.19
N ASP A 162 -8.08 12.20 -5.72
CA ASP A 162 -8.21 12.62 -4.33
C ASP A 162 -9.58 12.18 -3.80
N VAL A 163 -9.68 12.03 -2.48
CA VAL A 163 -10.90 11.58 -1.80
C VAL A 163 -11.36 12.56 -0.74
N THR A 164 -12.67 12.71 -0.61
CA THR A 164 -13.28 13.49 0.46
C THR A 164 -13.05 12.84 1.82
N ALA A 165 -13.05 13.64 2.89
CA ALA A 165 -13.15 13.09 4.24
C ALA A 165 -14.46 12.28 4.42
N PRO A 166 -14.42 11.13 5.10
CA PRO A 166 -15.61 10.31 5.30
C PRO A 166 -16.58 10.97 6.28
N ASP A 167 -17.87 10.99 5.92
CA ASP A 167 -18.94 11.46 6.80
C ASP A 167 -19.26 10.42 7.87
N ARG A 168 -18.56 10.51 9.01
CA ARG A 168 -18.66 9.54 10.11
C ARG A 168 -20.04 9.53 10.79
N GLU A 169 -20.85 10.58 10.64
CA GLU A 169 -22.20 10.62 11.22
C GLU A 169 -23.15 9.66 10.50
N LYS A 170 -22.84 9.29 9.25
CA LYS A 170 -23.60 8.33 8.43
C LYS A 170 -23.12 6.88 8.58
N MET A 171 -22.17 6.62 9.48
CA MET A 171 -21.62 5.30 9.67
C MET A 171 -22.67 4.34 10.25
N ALA A 172 -22.85 3.20 9.57
CA ALA A 172 -23.68 2.12 10.09
C ALA A 172 -23.11 1.55 11.40
N GLU A 173 -23.94 0.87 12.16
CA GLU A 173 -23.48 0.13 13.34
C GLU A 173 -22.44 -0.93 12.94
N PHE A 174 -21.47 -1.13 13.82
CA PHE A 174 -20.47 -2.18 13.67
C PHE A 174 -21.12 -3.55 13.94
N VAL A 175 -20.97 -4.48 13.00
CA VAL A 175 -21.50 -5.85 13.09
C VAL A 175 -20.37 -6.86 13.21
N ASP A 176 -20.62 -7.97 13.90
CA ASP A 176 -19.72 -9.11 13.94
C ASP A 176 -19.98 -10.00 12.69
N PRO A 177 -19.00 -10.17 11.79
CA PRO A 177 -19.11 -11.11 10.66
C PRO A 177 -19.12 -12.60 11.07
N ASP A 178 -18.94 -12.91 12.35
CA ASP A 178 -18.88 -14.25 12.93
C ASP A 178 -17.79 -15.12 12.27
N LEU A 179 -16.57 -14.60 12.23
CA LEU A 179 -15.44 -15.24 11.54
C LEU A 179 -14.91 -16.45 12.34
N LYS A 180 -14.81 -17.60 11.67
CA LYS A 180 -14.30 -18.86 12.24
C LYS A 180 -12.90 -19.15 11.72
N ALA A 181 -12.13 -19.94 12.47
CA ALA A 181 -10.80 -20.35 12.03
C ALA A 181 -10.86 -21.01 10.64
N GLY A 182 -10.08 -20.49 9.69
CA GLY A 182 -10.03 -20.96 8.31
C GLY A 182 -10.97 -20.26 7.33
N ASP A 183 -11.83 -19.35 7.81
CA ASP A 183 -12.54 -18.43 6.93
C ASP A 183 -11.59 -17.40 6.28
N VAL A 184 -12.06 -16.75 5.21
CA VAL A 184 -11.39 -15.59 4.61
C VAL A 184 -12.38 -14.44 4.53
N LEU A 185 -12.10 -13.35 5.25
CA LEU A 185 -12.77 -12.07 5.09
C LEU A 185 -12.04 -11.23 4.06
N LEU A 186 -12.71 -10.93 2.96
CA LEU A 186 -12.27 -9.98 1.95
C LEU A 186 -12.89 -8.62 2.26
N MET A 187 -12.10 -7.63 2.63
CA MET A 187 -12.58 -6.33 3.10
C MET A 187 -11.98 -5.19 2.28
N ASN A 188 -12.82 -4.30 1.74
CA ASN A 188 -12.36 -3.12 1.01
C ASN A 188 -11.47 -2.24 1.91
N GLY A 189 -10.41 -1.66 1.35
CA GLY A 189 -9.45 -0.84 2.09
C GLY A 189 -10.04 0.37 2.83
N HIS A 190 -11.19 0.84 2.36
CA HIS A 190 -11.92 1.99 2.91
C HIS A 190 -13.02 1.59 3.89
N THR A 191 -13.26 0.29 4.09
CA THR A 191 -14.24 -0.20 5.07
C THR A 191 -13.74 0.06 6.49
N TRP A 192 -14.57 0.76 7.25
CA TRP A 192 -14.35 0.99 8.67
C TRP A 192 -14.54 -0.30 9.46
N HIS A 193 -13.62 -0.55 10.38
CA HIS A 193 -13.62 -1.73 11.22
C HIS A 193 -13.13 -1.40 12.63
N LEU A 194 -13.49 -2.26 13.58
CA LEU A 194 -13.20 -2.11 14.99
C LEU A 194 -12.80 -3.48 15.57
N PRO A 195 -11.56 -3.64 16.08
CA PRO A 195 -11.15 -4.86 16.77
C PRO A 195 -11.22 -4.68 18.30
N PRO A 196 -12.34 -5.00 18.97
CA PRO A 196 -12.42 -4.96 20.43
C PRO A 196 -11.47 -5.95 21.11
N ALA A 197 -11.24 -5.74 22.41
CA ALA A 197 -10.59 -6.71 23.28
C ALA A 197 -11.45 -7.97 23.43
N GLY A 198 -10.78 -9.11 23.66
CA GLY A 198 -11.42 -10.35 24.11
C GLY A 198 -11.30 -10.54 25.62
N SER A 199 -11.90 -11.61 26.13
CA SER A 199 -11.79 -12.06 27.52
C SER A 199 -11.05 -13.40 27.67
N THR A 200 -10.51 -13.94 26.58
CA THR A 200 -9.81 -15.22 26.55
C THR A 200 -8.41 -15.15 27.17
N GLU A 201 -7.93 -16.29 27.66
CA GLU A 201 -6.56 -16.50 28.13
C GLU A 201 -5.68 -17.15 27.04
N GLN A 202 -6.16 -17.21 25.80
CA GLN A 202 -5.43 -17.74 24.64
C GLN A 202 -5.06 -16.61 23.66
N ASP A 203 -3.98 -16.81 22.91
CA ASP A 203 -3.60 -15.88 21.85
C ASP A 203 -4.64 -15.87 20.72
N ARG A 204 -5.00 -14.67 20.25
CA ARG A 204 -5.78 -14.48 19.03
C ARG A 204 -4.83 -14.25 17.86
N VAL A 205 -4.86 -15.14 16.87
CA VAL A 205 -3.93 -15.11 15.73
C VAL A 205 -4.67 -15.03 14.40
N GLY A 206 -4.14 -14.28 13.44
CA GLY A 206 -4.66 -14.24 12.09
C GLY A 206 -3.71 -13.61 11.08
N PHE A 207 -3.87 -13.95 9.80
CA PHE A 207 -3.25 -13.21 8.70
C PHE A 207 -4.12 -12.04 8.26
N PHE A 208 -3.49 -10.95 7.84
CA PHE A 208 -4.10 -9.68 7.43
C PHE A 208 -3.39 -9.17 6.17
N ASN A 209 -3.33 -10.02 5.15
CA ASN A 209 -2.65 -9.73 3.91
C ASN A 209 -3.44 -8.69 3.11
N LYS A 210 -2.73 -7.90 2.31
CA LYS A 210 -3.33 -6.81 1.55
C LYS A 210 -2.85 -6.84 0.12
N TYR A 211 -3.79 -6.60 -0.79
CA TYR A 211 -3.57 -6.68 -2.22
C TYR A 211 -4.17 -5.47 -2.90
N CYS A 212 -3.45 -4.90 -3.86
CA CYS A 212 -3.97 -3.86 -4.74
C CYS A 212 -4.12 -4.38 -6.16
N ALA A 213 -5.01 -3.75 -6.93
CA ALA A 213 -5.08 -3.97 -8.36
C ALA A 213 -3.75 -3.57 -9.02
N VAL A 214 -3.33 -4.28 -10.07
CA VAL A 214 -2.08 -3.97 -10.79
C VAL A 214 -2.05 -2.57 -11.38
N ASN A 215 -3.23 -2.04 -11.74
CA ASN A 215 -3.35 -0.68 -12.28
C ASN A 215 -3.51 0.40 -11.19
N ALA A 216 -3.49 0.04 -9.90
CA ALA A 216 -3.66 1.00 -8.81
C ALA A 216 -2.47 0.91 -7.83
N PRO A 217 -1.25 1.26 -8.26
CA PRO A 217 -0.08 1.20 -7.40
C PRO A 217 -0.27 2.08 -6.16
N PRO A 218 0.29 1.70 -4.99
CA PRO A 218 0.24 2.55 -3.81
C PRO A 218 0.96 3.88 -4.05
N ALA A 219 0.34 5.01 -3.70
CA ALA A 219 0.94 6.32 -3.92
C ALA A 219 2.29 6.52 -3.19
N ALA A 220 2.48 5.86 -2.04
CA ALA A 220 3.74 5.86 -1.29
C ALA A 220 4.81 4.88 -1.83
N GLY A 221 4.46 4.12 -2.87
CA GLY A 221 5.27 3.05 -3.45
C GLY A 221 5.10 1.71 -2.74
N TYR A 222 5.52 0.63 -3.41
CA TYR A 222 5.39 -0.72 -2.86
C TYR A 222 6.29 -0.94 -1.64
N TYR A 223 5.87 -1.86 -0.78
CA TYR A 223 6.73 -2.41 0.27
C TYR A 223 7.96 -3.08 -0.38
N PRO A 224 9.18 -2.86 0.15
CA PRO A 224 10.41 -3.40 -0.43
C PRO A 224 10.58 -4.89 -0.10
N TYR A 225 9.86 -5.73 -0.83
CA TYR A 225 10.04 -7.18 -0.74
C TYR A 225 11.38 -7.61 -1.31
N SER A 226 12.02 -8.58 -0.67
CA SER A 226 13.27 -9.18 -1.15
C SER A 226 13.00 -10.21 -2.26
N PRO A 227 14.00 -10.50 -3.10
CA PRO A 227 13.93 -11.63 -4.03
C PRO A 227 13.60 -12.94 -3.31
N ALA A 228 14.11 -13.17 -2.10
CA ALA A 228 13.76 -14.36 -1.31
C ALA A 228 12.26 -14.48 -1.01
N SER A 229 11.60 -13.37 -0.66
CA SER A 229 10.14 -13.34 -0.45
C SER A 229 9.36 -13.62 -1.73
N ARG A 230 9.85 -13.20 -2.88
CA ARG A 230 9.24 -13.52 -4.18
C ARG A 230 9.50 -14.98 -4.57
N ASP A 231 10.71 -15.46 -4.39
CA ASP A 231 11.17 -16.74 -4.91
C ASP A 231 10.62 -17.94 -4.11
N VAL A 232 10.14 -17.71 -2.88
CA VAL A 232 9.44 -18.72 -2.08
C VAL A 232 7.97 -18.94 -2.53
N LEU A 233 7.41 -18.03 -3.33
CA LEU A 233 6.07 -18.21 -3.91
C LEU A 233 6.11 -19.24 -5.03
N SER A 234 4.94 -19.78 -5.35
CA SER A 234 4.76 -20.60 -6.56
C SER A 234 5.17 -19.82 -7.82
N ASP A 235 5.46 -20.53 -8.92
CA ASP A 235 5.84 -19.88 -10.18
C ASP A 235 4.77 -18.91 -10.69
N GLU A 236 3.49 -19.22 -10.45
CA GLU A 236 2.38 -18.31 -10.74
C GLU A 236 2.30 -17.15 -9.72
N GLY A 237 2.50 -17.44 -8.44
CA GLY A 237 2.44 -16.48 -7.33
C GLY A 237 3.54 -15.41 -7.38
N LYS A 238 4.70 -15.67 -8.00
CA LYS A 238 5.80 -14.69 -8.15
C LYS A 238 5.35 -13.35 -8.74
N ARG A 239 4.30 -13.35 -9.57
CA ARG A 239 3.73 -12.12 -10.15
C ARG A 239 3.13 -11.18 -9.11
N LEU A 240 2.75 -11.68 -7.93
CA LEU A 240 2.16 -10.87 -6.86
C LEU A 240 3.16 -9.87 -6.29
N ILE A 241 4.46 -10.11 -6.46
CA ILE A 241 5.54 -9.20 -6.05
C ILE A 241 6.22 -8.68 -7.32
N PRO A 242 5.70 -7.58 -7.92
CA PRO A 242 6.15 -7.11 -9.23
C PRO A 242 7.58 -6.56 -9.19
N VAL A 243 7.97 -6.02 -8.03
CA VAL A 243 9.27 -5.43 -7.78
C VAL A 243 9.83 -6.07 -6.52
N ALA A 244 11.04 -6.64 -6.64
CA ALA A 244 11.74 -7.24 -5.52
C ALA A 244 13.23 -6.92 -5.59
N PHE A 245 13.80 -6.45 -4.48
CA PHE A 245 15.20 -6.05 -4.38
C PHE A 245 15.72 -6.17 -2.94
N ASP A 246 17.01 -6.51 -2.80
CA ASP A 246 17.69 -6.53 -1.49
C ASP A 246 18.40 -5.20 -1.17
N LYS A 247 18.60 -4.38 -2.20
CA LYS A 247 19.27 -3.09 -2.08
C LYS A 247 18.36 -2.06 -1.38
N PRO A 248 18.92 -1.10 -0.62
CA PRO A 248 18.12 -0.03 -0.05
C PRO A 248 17.52 0.86 -1.15
N ILE A 249 16.36 1.47 -0.86
CA ILE A 249 15.88 2.64 -1.61
C ILE A 249 16.78 3.81 -1.24
N ALA A 250 17.85 3.99 -2.01
CA ALA A 250 18.97 4.88 -1.71
C ALA A 250 18.73 6.30 -2.20
N THR A 251 17.93 6.46 -3.26
CA THR A 251 17.63 7.77 -3.84
C THR A 251 16.15 7.90 -4.18
N THR A 252 15.71 9.15 -4.32
CA THR A 252 14.38 9.51 -4.81
C THR A 252 14.46 10.60 -5.85
N GLU A 253 13.60 10.53 -6.85
CA GLU A 253 13.44 11.54 -7.88
C GLU A 253 11.96 11.90 -8.05
N LEU A 254 11.70 13.15 -8.47
CA LEU A 254 10.35 13.65 -8.76
C LEU A 254 10.24 14.05 -10.23
N LEU A 255 9.38 13.35 -10.96
CA LEU A 255 8.87 13.79 -12.24
C LEU A 255 7.79 14.85 -12.01
N ILE A 256 8.09 16.10 -12.38
CA ILE A 256 7.13 17.20 -12.32
C ILE A 256 6.52 17.39 -13.70
N GLU A 257 5.20 17.30 -13.76
CA GLU A 257 4.40 17.50 -14.96
C GLU A 257 3.63 18.82 -14.90
N ASP A 258 3.71 19.60 -15.98
CA ASP A 258 2.82 20.73 -16.25
C ASP A 258 1.71 20.30 -17.20
N THR A 259 0.46 20.56 -16.77
CA THR A 259 -0.77 20.22 -17.50
C THR A 259 -1.55 21.46 -17.97
N SER A 260 -0.97 22.65 -17.87
CA SER A 260 -1.60 23.91 -18.26
C SER A 260 -1.80 24.05 -19.78
N GLU A 261 -0.99 23.34 -20.57
CA GLU A 261 -1.05 23.30 -22.04
C GLU A 261 -1.69 21.98 -22.53
N ALA A 262 -2.07 21.95 -23.81
CA ALA A 262 -2.69 20.76 -24.42
C ALA A 262 -1.77 19.54 -24.49
N GLU A 263 -0.46 19.77 -24.64
CA GLU A 263 0.56 18.74 -24.58
C GLU A 263 1.31 18.86 -23.24
N PRO A 264 1.33 17.81 -22.40
CA PRO A 264 2.00 17.86 -21.11
C PRO A 264 3.51 17.99 -21.29
N ARG A 265 4.14 18.73 -20.39
CA ARG A 265 5.59 18.94 -20.35
C ARG A 265 6.14 18.53 -19.01
N PHE A 266 7.40 18.10 -19.01
CA PHE A 266 8.09 17.61 -17.83
C PHE A 266 9.31 18.48 -17.52
N PHE A 267 9.45 18.86 -16.26
CA PHE A 267 10.56 19.70 -15.82
C PHE A 267 11.82 18.88 -15.56
N LEU A 268 12.91 19.24 -16.24
CA LEU A 268 14.24 18.69 -15.99
C LEU A 268 15.19 19.81 -15.59
N MET A 269 16.15 19.49 -14.75
CA MET A 269 17.21 20.40 -14.34
C MET A 269 18.59 19.83 -14.69
N LYS A 270 19.60 20.69 -14.67
CA LYS A 270 20.98 20.25 -14.76
C LYS A 270 21.41 19.65 -13.43
N VAL A 271 21.76 18.38 -13.46
CA VAL A 271 22.33 17.65 -12.32
C VAL A 271 23.85 17.64 -12.44
N LYS A 272 24.53 16.85 -11.58
CA LYS A 272 25.99 16.71 -11.62
C LYS A 272 26.46 16.34 -13.04
N ASP A 273 27.61 16.89 -13.43
CA ASP A 273 28.23 16.71 -14.75
C ASP A 273 27.44 17.31 -15.93
N ASP A 274 26.57 18.30 -15.66
CA ASP A 274 25.76 19.04 -16.66
C ASP A 274 24.80 18.14 -17.47
N ALA A 275 24.51 16.94 -16.96
CA ALA A 275 23.48 16.05 -17.48
C ALA A 275 22.08 16.56 -17.13
N TRP A 276 21.10 16.21 -17.95
CA TRP A 276 19.69 16.45 -17.65
C TRP A 276 19.18 15.38 -16.68
N GLY A 277 18.48 15.81 -15.63
CA GLY A 277 17.93 14.92 -14.60
C GLY A 277 16.68 15.49 -13.93
N LEU A 278 16.07 14.69 -13.08
CA LEU A 278 14.93 15.07 -12.25
C LEU A 278 15.41 15.68 -10.92
N PRO A 279 14.65 16.60 -10.30
CA PRO A 279 14.90 17.00 -8.92
C PRO A 279 14.77 15.79 -7.98
N GLY A 280 15.65 15.70 -6.98
CA GLY A 280 15.79 14.50 -6.18
C GLY A 280 17.10 14.40 -5.43
N GLY A 281 17.28 13.33 -4.66
CA GLY A 281 18.46 13.13 -3.82
C GLY A 281 18.38 11.86 -2.99
N GLU A 282 19.13 11.83 -1.88
CA GLU A 282 19.17 10.70 -0.95
C GLU A 282 17.77 10.35 -0.41
N GLY A 283 17.42 9.07 -0.46
CA GLY A 283 16.16 8.53 0.03
C GLY A 283 16.25 8.14 1.49
N TRP A 284 15.58 8.90 2.36
CA TRP A 284 15.48 8.61 3.79
C TRP A 284 14.03 8.34 4.22
N GLU A 285 13.86 7.60 5.32
CA GLU A 285 12.56 7.24 5.89
C GLU A 285 12.28 8.01 7.18
N GLU A 286 11.01 8.37 7.41
CA GLU A 286 10.59 8.98 8.67
C GLU A 286 10.53 7.93 9.80
N GLU A 287 10.99 8.28 11.01
CA GLU A 287 11.10 7.35 12.16
C GLU A 287 9.78 6.65 12.52
N GLU A 288 8.63 7.24 12.21
CA GLU A 288 7.31 6.72 12.54
C GLU A 288 6.83 5.58 11.60
N ALA A 289 7.70 5.01 10.74
CA ALA A 289 7.33 3.97 9.77
C ALA A 289 6.96 2.60 10.40
N GLY A 290 7.41 2.28 11.61
CA GLY A 290 7.07 0.99 12.25
C GLY A 290 7.49 -0.21 11.39
N TRP A 291 6.56 -1.11 11.05
CA TRP A 291 6.82 -2.27 10.18
C TRP A 291 6.47 -2.03 8.69
N ASP A 292 5.71 -0.97 8.41
CA ASP A 292 5.20 -0.60 7.09
C ASP A 292 6.13 0.43 6.45
N VAL A 293 7.27 -0.10 6.00
CA VAL A 293 8.43 0.63 5.49
C VAL A 293 8.42 0.72 3.96
N GLY A 294 9.13 1.70 3.42
CA GLY A 294 9.33 1.91 1.99
C GLY A 294 8.96 3.32 1.51
N SER A 295 8.12 4.05 2.25
CA SER A 295 7.76 5.42 1.88
C SER A 295 8.99 6.33 1.91
N ARG A 296 9.15 7.15 0.86
CA ARG A 296 10.21 8.16 0.74
C ARG A 296 9.63 9.52 0.31
N ILE A 297 8.36 9.76 0.61
CA ILE A 297 7.66 10.98 0.19
C ILE A 297 8.30 12.21 0.86
N ALA A 298 8.62 12.13 2.15
CA ALA A 298 9.22 13.25 2.86
C ALA A 298 10.61 13.60 2.31
N SER A 299 11.42 12.61 1.91
CA SER A 299 12.73 12.86 1.32
C SER A 299 12.63 13.56 -0.02
N VAL A 300 11.77 13.09 -0.92
CA VAL A 300 11.64 13.70 -2.25
C VAL A 300 11.07 15.12 -2.15
N GLN A 301 10.08 15.36 -1.29
CA GLN A 301 9.53 16.70 -1.07
C GLN A 301 10.58 17.66 -0.49
N SER A 302 11.39 17.20 0.46
CA SER A 302 12.48 18.01 1.04
C SER A 302 13.51 18.40 -0.02
N HIS A 303 13.97 17.44 -0.85
CA HIS A 303 14.96 17.73 -1.90
C HIS A 303 14.41 18.68 -2.95
N VAL A 304 13.16 18.52 -3.34
CA VAL A 304 12.50 19.41 -4.30
C VAL A 304 12.39 20.83 -3.74
N GLN A 305 11.99 20.97 -2.46
CA GLN A 305 11.94 22.27 -1.80
C GLN A 305 13.33 22.92 -1.73
N ASP A 306 14.38 22.16 -1.40
CA ASP A 306 15.75 22.68 -1.30
C ASP A 306 16.34 23.08 -2.67
N GLN A 307 16.07 22.29 -3.71
CA GLN A 307 16.63 22.48 -5.05
C GLN A 307 15.89 23.54 -5.85
N LEU A 308 14.56 23.58 -5.73
CA LEU A 308 13.69 24.37 -6.59
C LEU A 308 12.96 25.49 -5.85
N GLY A 309 12.89 25.45 -4.51
CA GLY A 309 12.17 26.43 -3.70
C GLY A 309 10.65 26.39 -3.89
N VAL A 310 10.11 25.22 -4.25
CA VAL A 310 8.67 25.01 -4.50
C VAL A 310 8.12 23.88 -3.64
N ASP A 311 6.96 24.14 -3.03
CA ASP A 311 6.26 23.15 -2.22
C ASP A 311 5.43 22.23 -3.12
N VAL A 312 5.60 20.92 -2.94
CA VAL A 312 4.84 19.89 -3.65
C VAL A 312 3.91 19.20 -2.64
N PRO A 313 2.59 19.46 -2.66
CA PRO A 313 1.67 19.06 -1.57
C PRO A 313 1.41 17.55 -1.48
N TRP A 314 1.63 16.82 -2.57
CA TRP A 314 1.46 15.38 -2.66
C TRP A 314 2.35 14.84 -3.77
N VAL A 315 2.65 13.54 -3.72
CA VAL A 315 3.33 12.84 -4.81
C VAL A 315 2.68 11.48 -5.01
N SER A 316 2.87 10.86 -6.19
CA SER A 316 2.45 9.47 -6.42
C SER A 316 3.58 8.66 -6.99
N TYR A 317 3.76 7.44 -6.50
CA TYR A 317 4.74 6.48 -7.02
C TYR A 317 4.58 6.25 -8.51
N ILE A 318 5.70 6.22 -9.24
CA ILE A 318 5.77 5.81 -10.65
C ILE A 318 6.38 4.41 -10.73
N GLU A 319 7.60 4.28 -10.22
CA GLU A 319 8.40 3.06 -10.33
C GLU A 319 9.62 3.06 -9.40
N ASP A 320 10.27 1.90 -9.31
CA ASP A 320 11.56 1.69 -8.66
C ASP A 320 12.57 1.24 -9.71
N ILE A 321 13.71 1.93 -9.77
CA ILE A 321 14.77 1.73 -10.77
C ILE A 321 16.02 1.23 -10.06
N GLU A 322 16.56 0.09 -10.50
CA GLU A 322 17.78 -0.45 -9.90
C GLU A 322 19.01 0.32 -10.40
N CYS A 323 19.81 0.82 -9.47
CA CYS A 323 21.04 1.56 -9.70
C CYS A 323 22.24 0.82 -9.08
N GLU A 324 23.45 1.36 -9.30
CA GLU A 324 24.69 0.79 -8.75
C GLU A 324 24.67 0.75 -7.21
N GLU A 325 24.33 1.88 -6.58
CA GLU A 325 24.36 2.08 -5.12
C GLU A 325 23.06 1.69 -4.40
N GLY A 326 22.01 1.31 -5.14
CA GLY A 326 20.70 1.08 -4.53
C GLY A 326 19.55 1.00 -5.51
N VAL A 327 18.36 1.34 -5.04
CA VAL A 327 17.16 1.59 -5.84
C VAL A 327 16.83 3.08 -5.80
N CYS A 328 16.55 3.65 -6.97
CA CYS A 328 15.95 4.98 -7.09
C CYS A 328 14.43 4.85 -7.17
N ARG A 329 13.71 5.42 -6.20
CA ARG A 329 12.25 5.49 -6.23
C ARG A 329 11.79 6.77 -6.91
N VAL A 330 11.11 6.62 -8.04
CA VAL A 330 10.60 7.74 -8.83
C VAL A 330 9.15 8.03 -8.44
N TYR A 331 8.89 9.27 -8.08
CA TYR A 331 7.54 9.79 -7.85
C TYR A 331 7.15 10.76 -8.96
N GLY A 332 5.86 11.03 -9.09
CA GLY A 332 5.29 12.03 -9.98
C GLY A 332 4.43 13.04 -9.24
N TYR A 333 4.39 14.25 -9.79
CA TYR A 333 3.50 15.32 -9.39
C TYR A 333 2.99 16.05 -10.63
N SER A 334 1.68 16.33 -10.67
CA SER A 334 1.05 17.14 -11.72
C SER A 334 0.67 18.51 -11.15
N ASP A 335 1.25 19.57 -11.70
CA ASP A 335 0.84 20.93 -11.42
C ASP A 335 -0.32 21.33 -12.36
N GLY A 336 -1.53 21.32 -11.82
CA GLY A 336 -2.73 21.76 -12.55
C GLY A 336 -3.09 23.23 -12.32
N ALA A 337 -2.44 23.91 -11.36
CA ALA A 337 -2.84 25.24 -10.90
C ALA A 337 -1.78 26.33 -11.17
N GLY A 338 -0.65 25.97 -11.80
CA GLY A 338 0.46 26.89 -12.09
C GLY A 338 1.22 27.32 -10.84
N SER A 339 1.15 26.52 -9.77
CA SER A 339 1.89 26.72 -8.52
C SER A 339 3.42 26.72 -8.73
N LEU A 340 3.88 26.12 -9.82
CA LEU A 340 5.27 26.00 -10.20
C LEU A 340 5.73 27.06 -11.22
N ALA A 341 4.98 28.16 -11.40
CA ALA A 341 5.39 29.30 -12.24
C ALA A 341 6.77 29.89 -11.83
N ALA A 342 7.24 29.60 -10.61
CA ALA A 342 8.59 29.94 -10.17
C ALA A 342 9.70 29.23 -10.97
N LEU A 343 9.40 28.08 -11.58
CA LEU A 343 10.33 27.25 -12.36
C LEU A 343 10.55 27.76 -13.79
N ASP A 344 9.69 28.65 -14.30
CA ASP A 344 9.83 29.25 -15.64
C ASP A 344 10.93 30.32 -15.73
N LYS A 345 11.68 30.52 -14.63
CA LYS A 345 12.78 31.48 -14.57
C LYS A 345 14.03 30.92 -15.28
N GLU A 346 14.72 31.81 -15.99
CA GLU A 346 15.96 31.49 -16.69
C GLU A 346 17.00 30.89 -15.72
N GLY A 347 17.51 29.69 -16.05
CA GLY A 347 18.50 28.97 -15.26
C GLY A 347 17.96 27.95 -14.26
N ALA A 348 16.64 27.81 -14.08
CA ALA A 348 16.06 26.79 -13.20
C ALA A 348 16.08 25.38 -13.82
N GLY A 349 15.85 25.27 -15.13
CA GLY A 349 15.75 24.00 -15.84
C GLY A 349 15.16 24.18 -17.23
N ALA A 350 14.62 23.10 -17.80
CA ALA A 350 13.89 23.10 -19.06
C ALA A 350 12.63 22.24 -18.94
N TRP A 351 11.55 22.71 -19.54
CA TRP A 351 10.34 21.94 -19.76
C TRP A 351 10.44 21.22 -21.11
N MET A 352 10.21 19.91 -21.11
CA MET A 352 10.28 19.08 -22.31
C MET A 352 9.00 18.27 -22.46
N THR A 353 8.45 18.25 -23.67
CA THR A 353 7.42 17.28 -24.08
C THR A 353 7.99 15.86 -24.07
N GLN A 354 7.12 14.85 -24.14
CA GLN A 354 7.57 13.45 -24.27
C GLN A 354 8.50 13.24 -25.49
N SER A 355 8.21 13.88 -26.63
CA SER A 355 9.04 13.77 -27.83
C SER A 355 10.43 14.38 -27.61
N GLU A 356 10.50 15.55 -26.96
CA GLU A 356 11.77 16.21 -26.64
C GLU A 356 12.60 15.42 -25.63
N LEU A 357 11.96 14.75 -24.65
CA LEU A 357 12.64 13.81 -23.74
C LEU A 357 13.28 12.66 -24.52
N ASP A 358 12.51 12.03 -25.42
CA ASP A 358 12.99 10.91 -26.22
C ASP A 358 14.13 11.31 -27.16
N GLU A 359 14.09 12.52 -27.73
CA GLU A 359 15.15 13.07 -28.56
C GLU A 359 16.41 13.45 -27.75
N THR A 360 16.24 13.99 -26.54
CA THR A 360 17.33 14.52 -25.73
C THR A 360 18.05 13.43 -24.93
N LEU A 361 17.29 12.51 -24.33
CA LEU A 361 17.81 11.48 -23.43
C LEU A 361 17.86 10.09 -24.08
N GLY A 362 17.10 9.89 -25.15
CA GLY A 362 16.83 8.59 -25.74
C GLY A 362 15.54 7.98 -25.20
N GLY A 363 14.84 7.24 -26.05
CA GLY A 363 13.58 6.57 -25.70
C GLY A 363 13.73 5.57 -24.56
N ASP A 364 14.83 4.81 -24.50
CA ASP A 364 15.03 3.80 -23.44
C ASP A 364 15.57 4.39 -22.13
N ASN A 365 15.76 5.71 -22.05
CA ASN A 365 16.18 6.37 -20.82
C ASN A 365 15.09 6.26 -19.73
N ASP A 366 15.53 6.12 -18.48
CA ASP A 366 14.66 5.98 -17.32
C ASP A 366 13.68 7.14 -17.13
N ILE A 367 14.10 8.38 -17.36
CA ILE A 367 13.24 9.57 -17.23
C ILE A 367 12.17 9.56 -18.33
N SER A 368 12.57 9.29 -19.58
CA SER A 368 11.66 9.17 -20.72
C SER A 368 10.61 8.07 -20.50
N ARG A 369 11.02 6.96 -19.88
CA ARG A 369 10.16 5.83 -19.54
C ARG A 369 9.22 6.15 -18.39
N ALA A 370 9.71 6.80 -17.33
CA ALA A 370 8.91 7.26 -16.20
C ALA A 370 7.81 8.23 -16.65
N ALA A 371 8.12 9.16 -17.57
CA ALA A 371 7.14 10.07 -18.17
C ALA A 371 6.01 9.34 -18.92
N ARG A 372 6.34 8.31 -19.71
CA ARG A 372 5.31 7.46 -20.35
C ARG A 372 4.48 6.67 -19.35
N LEU A 373 5.10 6.12 -18.31
CA LEU A 373 4.39 5.38 -17.26
C LEU A 373 3.48 6.31 -16.45
N TRP A 374 3.91 7.55 -16.22
CA TRP A 374 3.11 8.57 -15.55
C TRP A 374 1.82 8.84 -16.30
N ARG A 375 1.86 8.96 -17.63
CA ARG A 375 0.73 9.30 -18.52
C ARG A 375 -0.18 8.14 -18.92
N LYS A 376 0.05 6.92 -18.42
CA LYS A 376 -0.81 5.77 -18.75
C LYS A 376 -2.24 5.98 -18.23
N GLU A 377 -3.20 6.11 -19.13
CA GLU A 377 -4.62 6.37 -18.82
C GLU A 377 -5.30 5.22 -18.08
N ASP A 378 -4.78 3.99 -18.20
CA ASP A 378 -5.32 2.80 -17.54
C ASP A 378 -4.85 2.65 -16.09
N VAL A 379 -3.93 3.51 -15.62
CA VAL A 379 -3.39 3.48 -14.25
C VAL A 379 -4.11 4.49 -13.36
N ILE A 380 -4.69 4.00 -12.27
CA ILE A 380 -5.38 4.80 -11.25
C ILE A 380 -4.37 5.18 -10.16
N ARG A 381 -4.11 6.48 -10.02
CA ARG A 381 -3.14 7.00 -9.04
C ARG A 381 -3.84 7.78 -7.94
N GLY A 382 -3.32 7.67 -6.72
CA GLY A 382 -3.77 8.44 -5.56
C GLY A 382 -2.73 9.47 -5.12
N MET A 383 -3.14 10.39 -4.25
CA MET A 383 -2.22 11.37 -3.65
C MET A 383 -1.52 10.79 -2.41
N GLY A 384 -0.21 10.61 -2.50
CA GLY A 384 0.65 10.23 -1.39
C GLY A 384 1.10 11.44 -0.58
N LYS A 385 1.21 11.28 0.74
CA LYS A 385 1.66 12.33 1.68
C LYS A 385 2.72 11.79 2.63
N PRO A 386 3.59 12.64 3.22
CA PRO A 386 4.55 12.20 4.20
C PRO A 386 3.88 11.82 5.54
N ASN A 387 4.53 11.00 6.34
CA ASN A 387 3.99 10.42 7.57
C ASN A 387 3.71 11.48 8.65
N HIS A 388 4.51 12.54 8.74
CA HIS A 388 4.24 13.67 9.64
C HIS A 388 2.92 14.41 9.32
N GLN A 389 2.33 14.23 8.13
CA GLN A 389 1.00 14.74 7.76
C GLN A 389 -0.13 13.73 8.02
N SER A 390 0.14 12.61 8.70
CA SER A 390 -0.85 11.56 8.98
C SER A 390 -2.08 12.04 9.78
N LYS A 391 -1.94 13.10 10.58
CA LYS A 391 -3.05 13.67 11.37
C LYS A 391 -4.11 14.38 10.52
N THR A 392 -3.75 14.76 9.30
CA THR A 392 -4.59 15.46 8.33
C THR A 392 -4.81 14.56 7.11
N GLN A 393 -5.11 13.28 7.37
CA GLN A 393 -5.22 12.19 6.39
C GLN A 393 -6.13 12.49 5.18
N PHE A 394 -7.17 13.28 5.41
CA PHE A 394 -8.18 13.64 4.41
C PHE A 394 -8.21 15.15 4.10
N ASP A 395 -7.31 15.93 4.69
CA ASP A 395 -7.10 17.33 4.29
C ASP A 395 -6.14 17.40 3.11
#